data_AF-A0AAV7EQV8-F1
#
_entry.id   AF-A0AAV7EQV8-F1
#
_cell.length_a   1.000
_cell.length_b   1.000
_cell.length_c   1.000
_cell.angle_alpha   90.00
_cell.angle_beta   90.00
_cell.angle_gamma   90.00
#
_symmetry.space_group_name_H-M   'P 1'
#
loop_
_entity.id
_entity.type
_entity.pdbx_description
1 polymer ?
#
loop_
_entity_poly.entity_id
_entity_poly.type
_entity_poly.pdbx_seq_one_letter_code
_entity_poly.pdbx_strand_id
1 'polypeptide(L)'
;MLVTGQHLQRRPQEDASVWLSHMGEQTQTQAAAETTTHAIIIAQAQAEAVAVVEAEAQAQAQSAAEQVSPPLPPSQSHQVYQQHHLQVEEDRKHHSNSLADSDPTFNSIPPPSSSKIPFRPRKVRKVSNASQEDALNKRDSGNEVSNSSSLLVVKSRKGVPPPPPMVARPLSCEGEVGLAIRHLRNSDPALGPVIDSHPPPAFENLHPPFHSLARSILYQQLAFKAAASIYSRFLSLCGGEEGVVPEVVLGLTPQQLRQIGVSARKASYLHDLASKYTRGILSDAAIVSMDDRSLFSMLTMVKGIGAWSVHMFMIFSLHRPDVLPVGDLGVRNGVQILRQMSEVPRPSQMEQLCESWRPYRSVGSWYMWRLYEGKRSAITPAVAGPQQRPQLLDSVNPLANLG
;
A
#
# COMPACT_ATOMS: atom_id res chain seq x y z
N MET A 1 -4.67 70.94 66.13
CA MET A 1 -4.48 69.61 66.75
C MET A 1 -4.10 68.67 65.62
N LEU A 2 -2.81 68.34 65.42
CA LEU A 2 -2.12 67.15 65.97
C LEU A 2 -2.95 65.88 65.68
N VAL A 3 -2.54 64.87 64.92
CA VAL A 3 -1.27 64.11 64.93
C VAL A 3 -1.08 63.33 63.61
N THR A 4 0.18 63.02 63.33
CA THR A 4 0.89 62.28 62.27
C THR A 4 0.35 60.95 61.72
N GLY A 5 0.72 60.64 60.47
CA GLY A 5 0.77 59.28 59.93
C GLY A 5 1.40 59.20 58.52
N GLN A 6 2.73 59.13 58.44
CA GLN A 6 3.45 58.73 57.22
C GLN A 6 3.19 57.25 56.93
N HIS A 7 2.83 56.87 55.70
CA HIS A 7 3.26 55.58 55.14
C HIS A 7 3.28 55.58 53.59
N LEU A 8 4.51 55.62 53.10
CA LEU A 8 5.09 54.97 51.92
C LEU A 8 4.16 54.36 50.86
N GLN A 9 4.23 54.99 49.70
CA GLN A 9 3.92 54.46 48.37
C GLN A 9 5.03 53.46 47.96
N ARG A 10 4.71 52.18 47.75
CA ARG A 10 5.58 51.22 47.01
C ARG A 10 4.74 50.39 46.03
N ARG A 11 5.32 50.20 44.84
CA ARG A 11 4.76 49.62 43.61
C ARG A 11 4.54 48.10 43.72
N PRO A 12 3.49 47.52 43.09
CA PRO A 12 3.29 46.07 43.01
C PRO A 12 3.73 45.52 41.63
N GLN A 13 4.99 45.72 41.22
CA GLN A 13 5.44 45.24 39.91
C GLN A 13 6.70 44.36 39.91
N GLU A 14 7.38 44.18 41.05
CA GLU A 14 8.60 43.36 41.12
C GLU A 14 8.35 41.91 41.58
N ASP A 15 7.21 41.60 42.18
CA ASP A 15 6.93 40.25 42.72
C ASP A 15 6.45 39.23 41.66
N ALA A 16 5.79 39.68 40.59
CA ALA A 16 5.24 38.78 39.57
C ALA A 16 6.34 38.12 38.71
N SER A 17 7.45 38.83 38.47
CA SER A 17 8.55 38.33 37.64
C SER A 17 9.37 37.24 38.35
N VAL A 18 9.54 37.33 39.67
CA VAL A 18 10.27 36.32 40.46
C VAL A 18 9.45 35.03 40.59
N TRP A 19 8.14 35.15 40.75
CA TRP A 19 7.21 34.01 40.78
C TRP A 19 7.13 33.27 39.44
N LEU A 20 7.08 33.99 38.32
CA LEU A 20 7.05 33.39 36.99
C LEU A 20 8.36 32.68 36.64
N SER A 21 9.52 33.21 37.06
CA SER A 21 10.81 32.52 36.89
C SER A 21 10.89 31.24 37.72
N HIS A 22 10.43 31.24 38.98
CA HIS A 22 10.43 30.03 39.82
C HIS A 22 9.47 28.95 39.29
N MET A 23 8.29 29.32 38.77
CA MET A 23 7.39 28.36 38.12
C MET A 23 7.96 27.82 36.80
N GLY A 24 8.69 28.64 36.05
CA GLY A 24 9.41 28.21 34.85
C GLY A 24 10.51 27.17 35.16
N GLU A 25 11.32 27.41 36.18
CA GLU A 25 12.37 26.45 36.58
C GLU A 25 11.80 25.15 37.16
N GLN A 26 10.71 25.22 37.94
CA GLN A 26 10.04 24.01 38.46
C GLN A 26 9.41 23.16 37.35
N THR A 27 8.76 23.79 36.36
CA THR A 27 8.16 23.05 35.24
C THR A 27 9.22 22.46 34.31
N GLN A 28 10.35 23.14 34.12
CA GLN A 28 11.44 22.65 33.27
C GLN A 28 12.22 21.50 33.95
N THR A 29 12.41 21.55 35.27
CA THR A 29 13.02 20.46 36.04
C THR A 29 12.10 19.23 36.12
N GLN A 30 10.79 19.42 36.25
CA GLN A 30 9.82 18.33 36.22
C GLN A 30 9.73 17.66 34.83
N ALA A 31 9.72 18.45 33.75
CA ALA A 31 9.74 17.92 32.39
C ALA A 31 11.03 17.15 32.06
N ALA A 32 12.19 17.60 32.58
CA ALA A 32 13.46 16.89 32.42
C ALA A 32 13.48 15.56 33.21
N ALA A 33 12.89 15.53 34.40
CA ALA A 33 12.75 14.30 35.19
C ALA A 33 11.82 13.29 34.50
N GLU A 34 10.66 13.73 34.00
CA GLU A 34 9.71 12.89 33.26
C GLU A 34 10.33 12.32 31.97
N THR A 35 11.09 13.13 31.23
CA THR A 35 11.80 12.69 30.02
C THR A 35 12.85 11.61 30.34
N THR A 36 13.57 11.77 31.46
CA THR A 36 14.59 10.81 31.91
C THR A 36 13.95 9.49 32.35
N THR A 37 12.84 9.54 33.09
CA THR A 37 12.08 8.33 33.48
C THR A 37 11.53 7.60 32.25
N HIS A 38 11.01 8.32 31.27
CA HIS A 38 10.48 7.71 30.05
C HIS A 38 11.60 7.06 29.20
N ALA A 39 12.79 7.68 29.14
CA ALA A 39 13.96 7.10 28.48
C ALA A 39 14.44 5.80 29.15
N ILE A 40 14.42 5.73 30.49
CA ILE A 40 14.77 4.52 31.25
C ILE A 40 13.78 3.39 30.99
N ILE A 41 12.47 3.70 30.99
CA ILE A 41 11.42 2.70 30.70
C ILE A 41 11.57 2.15 29.28
N ILE A 42 11.85 3.00 28.30
CA ILE A 42 12.07 2.58 26.90
C ILE A 42 13.32 1.71 26.79
N ALA A 43 14.43 2.10 27.42
CA ALA A 43 15.66 1.31 27.40
C ALA A 43 15.48 -0.07 28.07
N GLN A 44 14.69 -0.14 29.15
CA GLN A 44 14.41 -1.38 29.84
C GLN A 44 13.49 -2.30 29.02
N ALA A 45 12.45 -1.76 28.38
CA ALA A 45 11.59 -2.51 27.46
C ALA A 45 12.36 -3.04 26.23
N GLN A 46 13.31 -2.26 25.71
CA GLN A 46 14.19 -2.69 24.62
C GLN A 46 15.13 -3.83 25.04
N ALA A 47 15.70 -3.77 26.25
CA ALA A 47 16.54 -4.83 26.78
C ALA A 47 15.76 -6.15 26.98
N GLU A 48 14.52 -6.06 27.50
CA GLU A 48 13.64 -7.22 27.65
C GLU A 48 13.26 -7.83 26.29
N ALA A 49 12.95 -7.00 25.29
CA ALA A 49 12.63 -7.48 23.94
C ALA A 49 13.82 -8.21 23.28
N VAL A 50 15.05 -7.70 23.44
CA VAL A 50 16.26 -8.36 22.92
C VAL A 50 16.47 -9.72 23.61
N ALA A 51 16.28 -9.80 24.93
CA ALA A 51 16.41 -11.05 25.67
C ALA A 51 15.39 -12.12 25.24
N VAL A 52 14.15 -11.72 24.92
CA VAL A 52 13.13 -12.63 24.40
C VAL A 52 13.50 -13.17 23.01
N VAL A 53 14.00 -12.31 22.12
CA VAL A 53 14.44 -12.72 20.77
C VAL A 53 15.64 -13.68 20.83
N GLU A 54 16.61 -13.42 21.72
CA GLU A 54 17.74 -14.32 21.93
C GLU A 54 17.31 -15.67 22.51
N ALA A 55 16.36 -15.68 23.45
CA ALA A 55 15.81 -16.91 24.02
C ALA A 55 15.05 -17.75 22.97
N GLU A 56 14.27 -17.12 22.10
CA GLU A 56 13.58 -17.80 20.99
C GLU A 56 14.56 -18.35 19.95
N ALA A 57 15.62 -17.61 19.63
CA ALA A 57 16.67 -18.07 18.72
C ALA A 57 17.42 -19.29 19.29
N GLN A 58 17.69 -19.31 20.60
CA GLN A 58 18.31 -20.46 21.27
C GLN A 58 17.38 -21.68 21.32
N ALA A 59 16.08 -21.47 21.57
CA ALA A 59 15.09 -22.54 21.56
C ALA A 59 14.92 -23.16 20.15
N GLN A 60 14.93 -22.34 19.09
CA GLN A 60 14.90 -22.82 17.71
C GLN A 60 16.17 -23.58 17.33
N ALA A 61 17.35 -23.11 17.77
CA ALA A 61 18.61 -23.81 17.55
C ALA A 61 18.66 -25.18 18.25
N GLN A 62 18.13 -25.29 19.48
CA GLN A 62 18.03 -26.56 20.21
C GLN A 62 17.03 -27.51 19.54
N SER A 63 15.86 -27.01 19.11
CA SER A 63 14.89 -27.82 18.37
C SER A 63 15.41 -28.32 17.01
N ALA A 64 16.29 -27.56 16.36
CA ALA A 64 16.94 -27.98 15.11
C ALA A 64 18.01 -29.05 15.33
N ALA A 65 18.72 -29.01 16.47
CA ALA A 65 19.73 -30.01 16.83
C ALA A 65 19.10 -31.37 17.19
N GLU A 66 17.88 -31.37 17.74
CA GLU A 66 17.18 -32.60 18.18
C GLU A 66 16.44 -33.33 17.04
N GLN A 67 16.33 -32.72 15.85
CA GLN A 67 15.71 -33.29 14.65
C GLN A 67 16.70 -34.04 13.73
N VAL A 68 17.98 -34.11 14.05
CA VAL A 68 18.96 -34.88 13.27
C VAL A 68 19.04 -36.32 13.78
N SER A 69 18.20 -37.19 13.22
CA SER A 69 18.32 -38.64 13.42
C SER A 69 19.61 -39.19 12.77
N PRO A 70 20.30 -40.18 13.36
CA PRO A 70 21.49 -40.78 12.75
C PRO A 70 21.11 -41.56 11.48
N PRO A 71 22.03 -41.71 10.51
CA PRO A 71 21.70 -42.36 9.24
C PRO A 71 21.39 -43.85 9.46
N LEU A 72 20.26 -44.30 8.92
CA LEU A 72 19.83 -45.70 8.88
C LEU A 72 20.78 -46.54 8.01
N PRO A 73 21.05 -47.81 8.36
CA PRO A 73 21.87 -48.70 7.53
C PRO A 73 21.11 -49.11 6.27
N PRO A 74 21.80 -49.41 5.15
CA PRO A 74 21.13 -49.74 3.89
C PRO A 74 20.45 -51.12 3.96
N SER A 75 19.16 -51.14 3.66
CA SER A 75 18.33 -52.36 3.57
C SER A 75 18.64 -53.18 2.32
N GLN A 76 18.59 -54.50 2.47
CA GLN A 76 18.93 -55.55 1.50
C GLN A 76 17.98 -55.69 0.31
N SER A 77 17.86 -54.65 -0.52
CA SER A 77 17.08 -54.73 -1.78
C SER A 77 17.81 -54.14 -2.99
N HIS A 78 19.07 -53.71 -2.84
CA HIS A 78 19.91 -53.23 -3.95
C HIS A 78 20.98 -54.22 -4.45
N GLN A 79 21.06 -55.43 -3.89
CA GLN A 79 22.03 -56.45 -4.33
C GLN A 79 21.54 -57.36 -5.48
N VAL A 80 20.25 -57.34 -5.83
CA VAL A 80 19.72 -58.21 -6.90
C VAL A 80 19.72 -57.53 -8.28
N TYR A 81 19.79 -56.20 -8.35
CA TYR A 81 19.82 -55.48 -9.63
C TYR A 81 21.23 -55.25 -10.21
N GLN A 82 22.30 -55.41 -9.41
CA GLN A 82 23.68 -55.25 -9.86
C GLN A 82 24.36 -56.55 -10.32
N GLN A 83 23.79 -57.73 -10.02
CA GLN A 83 24.34 -59.01 -10.48
C GLN A 83 23.93 -59.40 -11.90
N HIS A 84 22.84 -58.81 -12.45
CA HIS A 84 22.39 -59.12 -13.81
C HIS A 84 23.03 -58.23 -14.89
N HIS A 85 23.72 -57.15 -14.51
CA HIS A 85 24.32 -56.19 -15.45
C HIS A 85 25.82 -56.44 -15.69
N LEU A 86 26.47 -57.25 -14.85
CA LEU A 86 27.89 -57.63 -14.99
C LEU A 86 28.11 -58.94 -15.77
N GLN A 87 27.05 -59.66 -16.14
CA GLN A 87 27.14 -60.89 -16.94
C GLN A 87 26.99 -60.64 -18.46
N VAL A 88 26.73 -59.39 -18.89
CA VAL A 88 26.53 -59.04 -20.32
C VAL A 88 27.70 -58.22 -20.89
N GLU A 89 28.62 -57.74 -20.05
CA GLU A 89 29.79 -56.97 -20.49
C GLU A 89 31.07 -57.79 -20.72
N GLU A 90 31.11 -59.08 -20.32
CA GLU A 90 32.25 -59.96 -20.59
C GLU A 90 32.24 -60.61 -21.99
N ASP A 91 31.08 -60.75 -22.64
CA ASP A 91 30.98 -61.34 -23.99
C ASP A 91 31.28 -60.36 -25.14
N ARG A 92 31.59 -59.09 -24.84
CA ARG A 92 31.87 -58.06 -25.86
C ARG A 92 33.35 -57.68 -25.98
N LYS A 93 34.25 -58.40 -25.30
CA LYS A 93 35.72 -58.25 -25.37
C LYS A 93 36.45 -59.34 -26.16
N HIS A 94 35.73 -60.18 -26.90
CA HIS A 94 36.30 -61.00 -27.96
C HIS A 94 35.71 -60.56 -29.29
N HIS A 95 36.44 -59.68 -30.00
CA HIS A 95 36.53 -59.49 -31.45
C HIS A 95 37.04 -58.05 -31.72
N SER A 96 38.31 -57.81 -31.42
CA SER A 96 39.08 -56.78 -32.09
C SER A 96 39.95 -57.46 -33.14
N ASN A 97 39.72 -57.17 -34.42
CA ASN A 97 40.81 -56.97 -35.37
C ASN A 97 40.27 -56.43 -36.70
N SER A 98 40.99 -55.44 -37.22
CA SER A 98 41.42 -55.34 -38.62
C SER A 98 41.05 -54.02 -39.34
N LEU A 99 42.11 -53.26 -39.67
CA LEU A 99 42.33 -52.43 -40.89
C LEU A 99 41.53 -51.11 -40.99
N ALA A 100 42.15 -49.93 -40.99
CA ALA A 100 43.13 -49.32 -41.92
C ALA A 100 42.50 -48.61 -43.14
N ASP A 101 42.74 -47.29 -43.18
CA ASP A 101 43.06 -46.44 -44.34
C ASP A 101 41.95 -45.94 -45.31
N SER A 102 42.26 -44.78 -45.91
CA SER A 102 41.71 -44.10 -47.10
C SER A 102 40.60 -43.01 -46.99
N ASP A 103 41.03 -41.77 -47.25
CA ASP A 103 40.33 -40.69 -47.98
C ASP A 103 40.30 -41.05 -49.51
N PRO A 104 39.61 -40.39 -50.49
CA PRO A 104 38.90 -39.09 -50.49
C PRO A 104 37.64 -38.95 -51.44
N THR A 105 37.12 -37.71 -51.57
CA THR A 105 36.48 -37.01 -52.74
C THR A 105 34.98 -37.08 -53.14
N PHE A 106 34.41 -35.85 -53.25
CA PHE A 106 33.44 -35.22 -54.21
C PHE A 106 31.97 -35.69 -54.38
N ASN A 107 30.99 -34.80 -54.09
CA ASN A 107 30.19 -34.03 -55.10
C ASN A 107 29.05 -33.12 -54.52
N SER A 108 29.20 -31.80 -54.70
CA SER A 108 28.31 -30.78 -55.32
C SER A 108 26.75 -30.69 -55.15
N ILE A 109 26.28 -29.61 -54.48
CA ILE A 109 25.21 -28.57 -54.83
C ILE A 109 23.70 -29.00 -54.96
N PRO A 110 22.62 -28.15 -54.75
CA PRO A 110 22.40 -26.78 -54.18
C PRO A 110 21.32 -26.65 -53.05
N PRO A 111 21.04 -25.43 -52.51
CA PRO A 111 19.98 -25.17 -51.51
C PRO A 111 18.68 -24.57 -52.09
N PRO A 112 17.57 -24.60 -51.32
CA PRO A 112 16.72 -23.40 -51.14
C PRO A 112 16.13 -23.35 -49.70
N SER A 113 15.48 -22.33 -49.14
CA SER A 113 14.94 -21.04 -49.58
C SER A 113 14.57 -20.25 -48.33
N SER A 114 14.72 -18.92 -48.37
CA SER A 114 14.30 -17.96 -47.36
C SER A 114 12.78 -17.70 -47.37
N SER A 115 12.14 -17.60 -46.20
CA SER A 115 10.78 -17.06 -46.06
C SER A 115 10.77 -15.81 -45.19
N LYS A 116 10.45 -14.69 -45.82
CA LYS A 116 10.36 -13.32 -45.28
C LYS A 116 9.02 -13.12 -44.54
N ILE A 117 9.07 -12.45 -43.40
CA ILE A 117 7.92 -11.94 -42.63
C ILE A 117 7.58 -10.52 -43.12
N PRO A 118 6.32 -10.20 -43.52
CA PRO A 118 5.97 -8.84 -43.93
C PRO A 118 5.50 -7.95 -42.76
N PHE A 119 6.08 -6.75 -42.69
CA PHE A 119 5.61 -5.62 -41.89
C PHE A 119 4.24 -5.09 -42.39
N ARG A 120 3.31 -4.80 -41.46
CA ARG A 120 2.09 -4.00 -41.73
C ARG A 120 2.25 -2.57 -41.21
N PRO A 121 1.97 -1.52 -42.00
CA PRO A 121 2.04 -0.12 -41.55
C PRO A 121 0.76 0.34 -40.82
N ARG A 122 0.95 1.24 -39.83
CA ARG A 122 -0.10 1.96 -39.10
C ARG A 122 -0.70 3.08 -39.97
N LYS A 123 -2.03 3.20 -39.97
CA LYS A 123 -2.80 4.20 -40.73
C LYS A 123 -3.01 5.46 -39.90
N VAL A 124 -2.39 6.57 -40.35
CA VAL A 124 -2.60 7.93 -39.86
C VAL A 124 -3.99 8.42 -40.33
N ARG A 125 -4.78 9.02 -39.43
CA ARG A 125 -5.99 9.78 -39.82
C ARG A 125 -5.71 11.27 -39.79
N LYS A 126 -6.21 11.90 -40.85
CA LYS A 126 -5.94 13.21 -41.40
C LYS A 126 -6.84 14.26 -40.74
N VAL A 127 -6.24 15.39 -40.38
CA VAL A 127 -6.90 16.66 -40.05
C VAL A 127 -7.37 17.32 -41.35
N SER A 128 -8.58 17.87 -41.35
CA SER A 128 -9.02 18.85 -42.35
C SER A 128 -10.06 19.80 -41.75
N ASN A 129 -9.72 21.09 -41.85
CA ASN A 129 -10.53 22.28 -41.61
C ASN A 129 -11.56 22.50 -42.74
N ALA A 130 -12.69 23.12 -42.42
CA ALA A 130 -13.60 23.94 -43.25
C ALA A 130 -14.97 24.04 -42.53
N SER A 131 -15.72 25.13 -42.40
CA SER A 131 -15.60 26.55 -42.74
C SER A 131 -16.70 27.29 -41.95
N GLN A 132 -16.55 28.61 -41.79
CA GLN A 132 -17.54 29.56 -41.29
C GLN A 132 -18.75 29.67 -42.25
N GLU A 133 -19.95 29.96 -41.71
CA GLU A 133 -20.73 31.22 -41.85
C GLU A 133 -22.21 31.03 -41.48
N ASP A 134 -22.87 32.16 -41.21
CA ASP A 134 -24.32 32.43 -41.04
C ASP A 134 -24.95 32.60 -39.63
N ALA A 135 -24.85 33.86 -39.16
CA ALA A 135 -25.93 34.85 -39.01
C ALA A 135 -27.09 34.66 -37.98
N LEU A 136 -26.97 35.44 -36.89
CA LEU A 136 -27.87 36.52 -36.41
C LEU A 136 -29.39 36.33 -36.20
N ASN A 137 -29.80 36.74 -34.99
CA ASN A 137 -30.99 37.53 -34.57
C ASN A 137 -32.33 36.84 -34.21
N LYS A 138 -32.69 36.90 -32.91
CA LYS A 138 -33.83 37.67 -32.28
C LYS A 138 -34.07 37.16 -30.85
N ARG A 139 -33.85 38.00 -29.83
CA ARG A 139 -34.85 38.80 -29.06
C ARG A 139 -35.92 37.98 -28.32
N ASP A 140 -35.83 38.11 -26.99
CA ASP A 140 -36.88 38.57 -26.06
C ASP A 140 -38.17 37.77 -25.96
N SER A 141 -38.44 37.25 -24.75
CA SER A 141 -39.73 37.38 -24.04
C SER A 141 -39.65 36.62 -22.72
N GLY A 142 -39.78 37.35 -21.61
CA GLY A 142 -40.07 36.76 -20.31
C GLY A 142 -41.42 36.07 -20.29
N ASN A 143 -41.57 35.13 -19.37
CA ASN A 143 -42.88 34.81 -18.81
C ASN A 143 -42.71 34.37 -17.36
N GLU A 144 -43.04 35.29 -16.44
CA GLU A 144 -43.41 34.98 -15.08
C GLU A 144 -44.70 34.15 -15.08
N VAL A 145 -44.76 33.11 -14.26
CA VAL A 145 -46.04 32.60 -13.75
C VAL A 145 -45.88 32.32 -12.26
N SER A 146 -46.45 33.21 -11.47
CA SER A 146 -46.77 33.05 -10.05
C SER A 146 -47.88 32.00 -9.85
N ASN A 147 -47.78 31.14 -8.83
CA ASN A 147 -48.69 31.25 -7.68
C ASN A 147 -48.52 30.18 -6.57
N SER A 148 -48.61 30.69 -5.34
CA SER A 148 -49.26 30.14 -4.14
C SER A 148 -48.61 29.04 -3.31
N SER A 149 -47.90 29.52 -2.27
CA SER A 149 -48.31 29.44 -0.86
C SER A 149 -48.74 28.08 -0.27
N SER A 150 -47.90 27.54 0.61
CA SER A 150 -48.35 27.06 1.92
C SER A 150 -47.22 27.21 2.95
N LEU A 151 -47.43 28.15 3.87
CA LEU A 151 -46.58 28.44 5.02
C LEU A 151 -46.83 27.37 6.09
N LEU A 152 -45.85 26.52 6.34
CA LEU A 152 -45.82 25.67 7.53
C LEU A 152 -44.89 26.35 8.54
N VAL A 153 -45.49 26.90 9.59
CA VAL A 153 -44.79 27.43 10.76
C VAL A 153 -44.07 26.28 11.47
N VAL A 154 -42.76 26.13 11.24
CA VAL A 154 -41.92 25.22 12.02
C VAL A 154 -41.55 25.92 13.32
N LYS A 155 -42.16 25.45 14.41
CA LYS A 155 -41.84 25.82 15.79
C LYS A 155 -40.39 25.43 16.08
N SER A 156 -39.51 26.41 16.18
CA SER A 156 -38.09 26.23 16.48
C SER A 156 -37.93 25.61 17.87
N ARG A 157 -37.60 24.31 17.93
CA ARG A 157 -37.12 23.68 19.17
C ARG A 157 -35.67 24.16 19.35
N LYS A 158 -35.36 24.76 20.50
CA LYS A 158 -33.99 25.06 20.93
C LYS A 158 -33.17 23.76 20.84
N GLY A 159 -32.37 23.64 19.78
CA GLY A 159 -31.52 22.49 19.51
C GLY A 159 -30.31 22.53 20.43
N VAL A 160 -30.03 21.40 21.07
CA VAL A 160 -28.75 21.07 21.70
C VAL A 160 -27.63 21.41 20.71
N PRO A 161 -26.52 22.05 21.14
CA PRO A 161 -25.41 22.32 20.25
C PRO A 161 -24.93 21.01 19.61
N PRO A 162 -24.63 20.99 18.30
CA PRO A 162 -24.17 19.79 17.64
C PRO A 162 -22.93 19.27 18.37
N PRO A 163 -22.80 17.94 18.59
CA PRO A 163 -21.61 17.38 19.19
C PRO A 163 -20.38 17.81 18.38
N PRO A 164 -19.22 18.01 19.03
CA PRO A 164 -18.01 18.38 18.33
C PRO A 164 -17.71 17.36 17.22
N PRO A 165 -17.23 17.79 16.05
CA PRO A 165 -16.89 16.88 14.97
C PRO A 165 -15.88 15.86 15.50
N MET A 166 -16.25 14.59 15.45
CA MET A 166 -15.41 13.49 15.89
C MET A 166 -14.19 13.43 14.97
N VAL A 167 -13.03 13.88 15.46
CA VAL A 167 -11.77 13.79 14.73
C VAL A 167 -11.30 12.35 14.85
N ALA A 168 -11.49 11.57 13.77
CA ALA A 168 -11.02 10.19 13.72
C ALA A 168 -9.49 10.13 13.78
N ARG A 169 -8.96 9.20 14.57
CA ARG A 169 -7.51 8.96 14.69
C ARG A 169 -7.05 8.05 13.55
N PRO A 170 -5.73 7.91 13.32
CA PRO A 170 -5.23 6.88 12.40
C PRO A 170 -5.78 5.50 12.74
N LEU A 171 -6.11 4.70 11.72
CA LEU A 171 -6.73 3.38 11.90
C LEU A 171 -5.81 2.35 12.57
N SER A 172 -4.51 2.63 12.67
CA SER A 172 -3.56 1.85 13.48
C SER A 172 -3.64 2.13 14.97
N CYS A 173 -4.36 3.19 15.41
CA CYS A 173 -4.60 3.41 16.82
C CYS A 173 -5.50 2.32 17.41
N GLU A 174 -5.15 1.84 18.60
CA GLU A 174 -5.92 0.81 19.29
C GLU A 174 -7.39 1.23 19.44
N GLY A 175 -8.28 0.28 19.11
CA GLY A 175 -9.74 0.45 19.17
C GLY A 175 -10.36 1.27 18.02
N GLU A 176 -9.57 1.97 17.20
CA GLU A 176 -10.10 2.88 16.18
C GLU A 176 -10.90 2.13 15.10
N VAL A 177 -10.40 0.97 14.65
CA VAL A 177 -11.13 0.10 13.72
C VAL A 177 -12.47 -0.37 14.32
N GLY A 178 -12.52 -0.65 15.63
CA GLY A 178 -13.75 -1.02 16.32
C GLY A 178 -14.77 0.13 16.35
N LEU A 179 -14.31 1.35 16.58
CA LEU A 179 -15.14 2.56 16.50
C LEU A 179 -15.66 2.78 15.07
N ALA A 180 -14.80 2.60 14.07
CA ALA A 180 -15.16 2.69 12.67
C ALA A 180 -16.27 1.69 12.29
N ILE A 181 -16.11 0.42 12.66
CA ILE A 181 -17.11 -0.63 12.41
C ILE A 181 -18.45 -0.29 13.07
N ARG A 182 -18.43 0.15 14.35
CA ARG A 182 -19.64 0.54 15.07
C ARG A 182 -20.33 1.73 14.38
N HIS A 183 -19.56 2.73 13.97
CA HIS A 183 -20.07 3.90 13.25
C HIS A 183 -20.76 3.48 11.96
N LEU A 184 -20.07 2.70 11.11
CA LEU A 184 -20.59 2.25 9.83
C LEU A 184 -21.88 1.42 9.95
N ARG A 185 -21.97 0.55 10.96
CA ARG A 185 -23.21 -0.20 11.24
C ARG A 185 -24.39 0.72 11.56
N ASN A 186 -24.14 1.79 12.31
CA ASN A 186 -25.17 2.72 12.73
C ASN A 186 -25.57 3.70 11.63
N SER A 187 -24.61 4.17 10.84
CA SER A 187 -24.84 5.20 9.83
C SER A 187 -25.29 4.64 8.48
N ASP A 188 -25.00 3.36 8.21
CA ASP A 188 -25.40 2.66 7.00
C ASP A 188 -25.73 1.18 7.28
N PRO A 189 -26.98 0.88 7.66
CA PRO A 189 -27.39 -0.49 8.02
C PRO A 189 -27.16 -1.53 6.93
N ALA A 190 -27.06 -1.13 5.65
CA ALA A 190 -26.74 -2.05 4.55
C ALA A 190 -25.34 -2.67 4.67
N LEU A 191 -24.41 -2.00 5.37
CA LEU A 191 -23.07 -2.54 5.65
C LEU A 191 -23.08 -3.64 6.71
N GLY A 192 -24.10 -3.74 7.56
CA GLY A 192 -24.16 -4.71 8.65
C GLY A 192 -23.85 -6.15 8.19
N PRO A 193 -24.61 -6.71 7.23
CA PRO A 193 -24.35 -8.05 6.70
C PRO A 193 -22.97 -8.23 6.05
N VAL A 194 -22.43 -7.17 5.43
CA VAL A 194 -21.10 -7.19 4.80
C VAL A 194 -20.00 -7.25 5.86
N ILE A 195 -20.18 -6.50 6.95
CA ILE A 195 -19.28 -6.49 8.10
C ILE A 195 -19.33 -7.84 8.82
N ASP A 196 -20.52 -8.43 9.01
CA ASP A 196 -20.66 -9.72 9.70
C ASP A 196 -20.05 -10.89 8.91
N SER A 197 -19.97 -10.77 7.58
CA SER A 197 -19.44 -11.83 6.70
C SER A 197 -17.92 -11.79 6.50
N HIS A 198 -17.22 -10.78 7.03
CA HIS A 198 -15.79 -10.60 6.82
C HIS A 198 -15.08 -10.20 8.11
N PRO A 199 -13.80 -10.58 8.30
CA PRO A 199 -13.04 -10.14 9.46
C PRO A 199 -12.89 -8.60 9.45
N PRO A 200 -12.64 -7.98 10.62
CA PRO A 200 -12.19 -6.59 10.68
C PRO A 200 -10.91 -6.38 9.86
N PRO A 201 -10.73 -5.20 9.23
CA PRO A 201 -9.46 -4.87 8.58
C PRO A 201 -8.34 -4.71 9.61
N ALA A 202 -7.13 -5.15 9.23
CA ALA A 202 -5.89 -4.87 9.94
C ALA A 202 -5.08 -3.79 9.21
N PHE A 203 -4.51 -2.85 9.95
CA PHE A 203 -3.72 -1.73 9.44
C PHE A 203 -2.36 -1.68 10.16
N GLU A 204 -1.41 -2.46 9.63
CA GLU A 204 -0.15 -2.81 10.32
C GLU A 204 1.11 -2.36 9.56
N ASN A 205 1.00 -1.45 8.58
CA ASN A 205 2.20 -1.04 7.84
C ASN A 205 3.14 -0.20 8.71
N LEU A 206 4.39 -0.68 8.85
CA LEU A 206 5.43 -0.08 9.68
C LEU A 206 6.50 0.66 8.88
N HIS A 207 6.46 0.63 7.55
CA HIS A 207 7.50 1.26 6.73
C HIS A 207 7.36 2.79 6.70
N PRO A 208 8.48 3.54 6.76
CA PRO A 208 8.46 4.98 6.55
C PRO A 208 7.81 5.37 5.20
N PRO A 209 7.22 6.58 5.09
CA PRO A 209 6.58 7.05 3.87
C PRO A 209 7.40 6.87 2.58
N PHE A 210 8.68 7.25 2.57
CA PHE A 210 9.54 7.07 1.41
C PHE A 210 9.61 5.61 0.95
N HIS A 211 9.87 4.71 1.90
CA HIS A 211 9.99 3.27 1.65
C HIS A 211 8.66 2.69 1.15
N SER A 212 7.54 3.03 1.80
CA SER A 212 6.20 2.63 1.38
C SER A 212 5.89 3.07 -0.07
N LEU A 213 6.25 4.30 -0.45
CA LEU A 213 6.03 4.82 -1.81
C LEU A 213 6.94 4.12 -2.84
N ALA A 214 8.22 3.90 -2.51
CA ALA A 214 9.15 3.18 -3.37
C ALA A 214 8.67 1.73 -3.61
N ARG A 215 8.23 1.05 -2.54
CA ARG A 215 7.62 -0.28 -2.64
C ARG A 215 6.37 -0.26 -3.53
N SER A 216 5.49 0.72 -3.36
CA SER A 216 4.29 0.86 -4.20
C SER A 216 4.65 0.96 -5.68
N ILE A 217 5.63 1.80 -6.06
CA ILE A 217 6.12 1.93 -7.44
C ILE A 217 6.60 0.58 -8.00
N LEU A 218 7.35 -0.18 -7.20
CA LEU A 218 7.88 -1.48 -7.61
C LEU A 218 6.78 -2.51 -7.88
N TYR A 219 5.69 -2.48 -7.12
CA TYR A 219 4.58 -3.44 -7.24
C TYR A 219 3.60 -3.17 -8.39
N GLN A 220 3.57 -1.96 -8.95
CA GLN A 220 2.61 -1.58 -10.00
C GLN A 220 2.62 -2.54 -11.23
N GLN A 221 1.45 -2.91 -11.73
CA GLN A 221 1.28 -3.65 -13.00
C GLN A 221 2.06 -4.99 -13.07
N LEU A 222 2.17 -5.70 -11.95
CA LEU A 222 2.85 -6.99 -11.86
C LEU A 222 2.02 -7.97 -11.04
N ALA A 223 2.12 -9.25 -11.38
CA ALA A 223 1.67 -10.30 -10.48
C ALA A 223 2.45 -10.25 -9.16
N PHE A 224 1.78 -10.53 -8.04
CA PHE A 224 2.36 -10.44 -6.70
C PHE A 224 3.72 -11.14 -6.56
N LYS A 225 3.84 -12.40 -7.02
CA LYS A 225 5.10 -13.16 -6.93
C LYS A 225 6.26 -12.49 -7.67
N ALA A 226 5.99 -11.90 -8.83
CA ALA A 226 7.00 -11.20 -9.62
C ALA A 226 7.43 -9.90 -8.94
N ALA A 227 6.47 -9.12 -8.45
CA ALA A 227 6.75 -7.90 -7.69
C ALA A 227 7.55 -8.18 -6.41
N ALA A 228 7.18 -9.21 -5.65
CA ALA A 228 7.89 -9.64 -4.44
C ALA A 228 9.34 -10.04 -4.73
N SER A 229 9.59 -10.77 -5.82
CA SER A 229 10.95 -11.13 -6.25
C SER A 229 11.80 -9.92 -6.66
N ILE A 230 11.21 -8.93 -7.35
CA ILE A 230 11.90 -7.68 -7.68
C ILE A 230 12.20 -6.88 -6.40
N TYR A 231 11.22 -6.77 -5.50
CA TYR A 231 11.35 -6.04 -4.25
C TYR A 231 12.41 -6.64 -3.32
N SER A 232 12.44 -7.97 -3.16
CA SER A 232 13.50 -8.65 -2.38
C SER A 232 14.91 -8.32 -2.89
N ARG A 233 15.11 -8.36 -4.22
CA ARG A 233 16.40 -7.98 -4.82
C ARG A 233 16.70 -6.48 -4.69
N PHE A 234 15.68 -5.63 -4.73
CA PHE A 234 15.81 -4.20 -4.46
C PHE A 234 16.28 -3.94 -3.02
N LEU A 235 15.73 -4.64 -2.03
CA LEU A 235 16.21 -4.57 -0.65
C LEU A 235 17.67 -4.97 -0.54
N SER A 236 18.11 -6.02 -1.24
CA SER A 236 19.52 -6.41 -1.26
C SER A 236 20.43 -5.32 -1.84
N LEU A 237 19.98 -4.57 -2.85
CA LEU A 237 20.73 -3.41 -3.37
C LEU A 237 20.79 -2.24 -2.38
N CYS A 238 19.77 -2.08 -1.54
CA CYS A 238 19.70 -1.02 -0.56
C CYS A 238 20.40 -1.37 0.77
N GLY A 239 20.77 -2.64 0.98
CA GLY A 239 21.37 -3.11 2.23
C GLY A 239 20.34 -3.53 3.29
N GLY A 240 19.10 -3.82 2.91
CA GLY A 240 18.00 -4.19 3.81
C GLY A 240 16.83 -3.20 3.76
N GLU A 241 15.84 -3.41 4.62
CA GLU A 241 14.65 -2.54 4.70
C GLU A 241 14.99 -1.14 5.21
N GLU A 242 15.79 -1.04 6.29
CA GLU A 242 16.28 0.23 6.83
C GLU A 242 17.17 1.01 5.85
N GLY A 243 17.74 0.32 4.85
CA GLY A 243 18.56 0.93 3.81
C GLY A 243 17.75 1.57 2.69
N VAL A 244 16.43 1.42 2.66
CA VAL A 244 15.56 2.05 1.66
C VAL A 244 15.35 3.52 2.02
N VAL A 245 16.38 4.33 1.79
CA VAL A 245 16.40 5.78 2.03
C VAL A 245 16.67 6.56 0.74
N PRO A 246 16.27 7.84 0.65
CA PRO A 246 16.36 8.63 -0.58
C PRO A 246 17.76 8.64 -1.21
N GLU A 247 18.80 8.80 -0.41
CA GLU A 247 20.18 8.92 -0.85
C GLU A 247 20.69 7.63 -1.50
N VAL A 248 20.36 6.49 -0.87
CA VAL A 248 20.72 5.15 -1.38
C VAL A 248 20.01 4.89 -2.70
N VAL A 249 18.70 5.12 -2.77
CA VAL A 249 17.91 4.89 -3.99
C VAL A 249 18.37 5.80 -5.13
N LEU A 250 18.73 7.06 -4.84
CA LEU A 250 19.23 8.00 -5.83
C LEU A 250 20.62 7.60 -6.36
N GLY A 251 21.42 6.91 -5.55
CA GLY A 251 22.73 6.39 -5.93
C GLY A 251 22.68 5.13 -6.81
N LEU A 252 21.54 4.43 -6.89
CA LEU A 252 21.40 3.25 -7.75
C LEU A 252 21.39 3.64 -9.23
N THR A 253 22.21 2.97 -10.03
CA THR A 253 22.24 3.22 -11.47
C THR A 253 21.02 2.57 -12.16
N PRO A 254 20.56 3.11 -13.31
CA PRO A 254 19.53 2.47 -14.12
C PRO A 254 19.89 1.02 -14.52
N GLN A 255 21.18 0.72 -14.66
CA GLN A 255 21.65 -0.63 -14.97
C GLN A 255 21.45 -1.60 -13.79
N GLN A 256 21.80 -1.21 -12.56
CA GLN A 256 21.57 -2.03 -11.37
C GLN A 256 20.09 -2.32 -11.17
N LEU A 257 19.24 -1.29 -11.29
CA LEU A 257 17.78 -1.44 -11.21
C LEU A 257 17.24 -2.38 -12.30
N ARG A 258 17.74 -2.27 -13.53
CA ARG A 258 17.34 -3.17 -14.62
C ARG A 258 17.73 -4.63 -14.36
N GLN A 259 18.92 -4.87 -13.80
CA GLN A 259 19.40 -6.23 -13.48
C GLN A 259 18.49 -6.96 -12.48
N ILE A 260 17.87 -6.21 -11.57
CA ILE A 260 16.89 -6.77 -10.62
C ILE A 260 15.45 -6.79 -11.16
N GLY A 261 15.24 -6.51 -12.44
CA GLY A 261 13.92 -6.57 -13.10
C GLY A 261 13.08 -5.31 -12.99
N VAL A 262 13.63 -4.18 -12.52
CA VAL A 262 12.92 -2.89 -12.53
C VAL A 262 12.94 -2.32 -13.95
N SER A 263 11.78 -1.94 -14.46
CA SER A 263 11.68 -1.32 -15.79
C SER A 263 12.31 0.08 -15.80
N ALA A 264 12.79 0.55 -16.96
CA ALA A 264 13.36 1.89 -17.09
C ALA A 264 12.39 3.00 -16.63
N ARG A 265 11.08 2.80 -16.86
CA ARG A 265 10.03 3.71 -16.39
C ARG A 265 9.94 3.74 -14.87
N LYS A 266 9.88 2.58 -14.21
CA LYS A 266 9.85 2.50 -12.73
C LYS A 266 11.14 3.04 -12.11
N ALA A 267 12.30 2.79 -12.73
CA ALA A 267 13.56 3.38 -12.29
C ALA A 267 13.50 4.92 -12.32
N SER A 268 12.95 5.51 -13.37
CA SER A 268 12.75 6.97 -13.43
C SER A 268 11.80 7.51 -12.36
N TYR A 269 10.83 6.71 -11.93
CA TYR A 269 9.87 7.08 -10.87
C TYR A 269 10.53 7.04 -9.49
N LEU A 270 11.31 5.98 -9.22
CA LEU A 270 12.10 5.88 -7.98
C LEU A 270 13.08 7.04 -7.84
N HIS A 271 13.80 7.39 -8.91
CA HIS A 271 14.75 8.52 -8.88
C HIS A 271 14.03 9.86 -8.75
N ASP A 272 12.88 10.06 -9.38
CA ASP A 272 12.08 11.29 -9.25
C ASP A 272 11.54 11.46 -7.82
N LEU A 273 11.09 10.36 -7.19
CA LEU A 273 10.71 10.34 -5.78
C LEU A 273 11.90 10.68 -4.88
N ALA A 274 13.01 9.95 -5.01
CA ALA A 274 14.22 10.17 -4.22
C ALA A 274 14.77 11.59 -4.38
N SER A 275 14.80 12.12 -5.61
CA SER A 275 15.24 13.50 -5.88
C SER A 275 14.38 14.55 -5.19
N LYS A 276 13.06 14.35 -5.10
CA LYS A 276 12.18 15.28 -4.37
C LYS A 276 12.45 15.25 -2.86
N TYR A 277 12.81 14.10 -2.31
CA TYR A 277 13.24 13.99 -0.91
C TYR A 277 14.58 14.68 -0.67
N THR A 278 15.60 14.37 -1.47
CA THR A 278 16.94 14.97 -1.29
C THR A 278 16.96 16.49 -1.54
N ARG A 279 15.99 17.03 -2.29
CA ARG A 279 15.79 18.47 -2.49
C ARG A 279 14.93 19.14 -1.41
N GLY A 280 14.46 18.40 -0.40
CA GLY A 280 13.60 18.92 0.67
C GLY A 280 12.17 19.26 0.26
N ILE A 281 11.72 18.82 -0.92
CA ILE A 281 10.33 19.01 -1.39
C ILE A 281 9.39 18.07 -0.64
N LEU A 282 9.88 16.86 -0.30
CA LEU A 282 9.18 15.86 0.49
C LEU A 282 10.07 15.41 1.64
N SER A 283 9.45 15.01 2.74
CA SER A 283 10.10 14.28 3.84
C SER A 283 9.05 13.40 4.53
N ASP A 284 9.50 12.36 5.22
CA ASP A 284 8.60 11.47 5.95
C ASP A 284 7.79 12.23 7.00
N ALA A 285 8.45 13.09 7.79
CA ALA A 285 7.80 13.94 8.79
C ALA A 285 6.75 14.88 8.17
N ALA A 286 7.08 15.53 7.05
CA ALA A 286 6.14 16.39 6.34
C ALA A 286 4.93 15.58 5.86
N ILE A 287 5.13 14.41 5.25
CA ILE A 287 4.04 13.57 4.73
C ILE A 287 3.07 13.14 5.83
N VAL A 288 3.59 12.69 6.99
CA VAL A 288 2.75 12.23 8.11
C VAL A 288 1.90 13.37 8.68
N SER A 289 2.47 14.57 8.78
CA SER A 289 1.81 15.76 9.33
C SER A 289 0.89 16.48 8.36
N MET A 290 1.01 16.23 7.04
CA MET A 290 0.29 16.96 6.01
C MET A 290 -1.20 16.61 5.98
N ASP A 291 -2.04 17.60 5.72
CA ASP A 291 -3.47 17.38 5.46
C ASP A 291 -3.68 16.62 4.13
N ASP A 292 -4.80 15.91 4.04
CA ASP A 292 -5.10 14.99 2.94
C ASP A 292 -5.09 15.66 1.55
N ARG A 293 -5.54 16.92 1.44
CA ARG A 293 -5.62 17.63 0.15
C ARG A 293 -4.24 18.08 -0.31
N SER A 294 -3.44 18.63 0.60
CA SER A 294 -2.07 19.01 0.32
C SER A 294 -1.22 17.78 -0.01
N LEU A 295 -1.39 16.69 0.74
CA LEU A 295 -0.70 15.42 0.51
C LEU A 295 -1.01 14.86 -0.88
N PHE A 296 -2.29 14.85 -1.26
CA PHE A 296 -2.72 14.44 -2.58
C PHE A 296 -2.06 15.25 -3.69
N SER A 297 -2.05 16.58 -3.55
CA SER A 297 -1.47 17.50 -4.52
C SER A 297 0.05 17.31 -4.65
N MET A 298 0.74 17.08 -3.53
CA MET A 298 2.19 16.89 -3.49
C MET A 298 2.62 15.55 -4.08
N LEU A 299 1.95 14.45 -3.69
CA LEU A 299 2.34 13.12 -4.15
C LEU A 299 2.01 12.88 -5.63
N THR A 300 0.95 13.50 -6.16
CA THR A 300 0.61 13.40 -7.60
C THR A 300 1.61 14.12 -8.52
N MET A 301 2.49 14.97 -7.98
CA MET A 301 3.61 15.55 -8.73
C MET A 301 4.80 14.57 -8.90
N VAL A 302 4.81 13.45 -8.17
CA VAL A 302 5.82 12.41 -8.34
C VAL A 302 5.48 11.59 -9.58
N LYS A 303 6.45 11.42 -10.48
CA LYS A 303 6.25 10.64 -11.69
C LYS A 303 5.86 9.20 -11.32
N GLY A 304 4.80 8.71 -11.96
CA GLY A 304 4.31 7.35 -11.72
C GLY A 304 3.41 7.19 -10.49
N ILE A 305 3.15 8.26 -9.74
CA ILE A 305 2.18 8.26 -8.63
C ILE A 305 0.93 9.00 -9.09
N GLY A 306 -0.14 8.25 -9.33
CA GLY A 306 -1.44 8.80 -9.70
C GLY A 306 -2.40 8.89 -8.52
N ALA A 307 -3.56 9.50 -8.75
CA ALA A 307 -4.62 9.66 -7.74
C ALA A 307 -4.97 8.36 -6.98
N TRP A 308 -5.11 7.26 -7.72
CA TRP A 308 -5.37 5.95 -7.13
C TRP A 308 -4.25 5.52 -6.18
N SER A 309 -2.98 5.63 -6.60
CA SER A 309 -1.83 5.27 -5.77
C SER A 309 -1.75 6.11 -4.50
N VAL A 310 -2.09 7.41 -4.58
CA VAL A 310 -2.12 8.27 -3.39
C VAL A 310 -3.19 7.81 -2.40
N HIS A 311 -4.40 7.53 -2.86
CA HIS A 311 -5.44 7.02 -1.96
C HIS A 311 -5.04 5.69 -1.31
N MET A 312 -4.43 4.78 -2.08
CA MET A 312 -3.94 3.51 -1.51
C MET A 312 -2.87 3.75 -0.46
N PHE A 313 -1.94 4.67 -0.73
CA PHE A 313 -0.92 5.06 0.23
C PHE A 313 -1.52 5.68 1.50
N MET A 314 -2.50 6.57 1.37
CA MET A 314 -3.17 7.18 2.53
C MET A 314 -3.90 6.14 3.39
N ILE A 315 -4.56 5.16 2.77
CA ILE A 315 -5.31 4.11 3.47
C ILE A 315 -4.37 3.10 4.13
N PHE A 316 -3.37 2.60 3.40
CA PHE A 316 -2.59 1.42 3.80
C PHE A 316 -1.18 1.73 4.31
N SER A 317 -0.70 2.96 4.18
CA SER A 317 0.59 3.38 4.74
C SER A 317 0.43 4.45 5.80
N LEU A 318 -0.49 5.40 5.61
CA LEU A 318 -0.76 6.44 6.62
C LEU A 318 -1.97 6.13 7.51
N HIS A 319 -2.70 5.07 7.20
CA HIS A 319 -3.89 4.64 7.95
C HIS A 319 -4.90 5.78 8.16
N ARG A 320 -5.03 6.69 7.18
CA ARG A 320 -6.00 7.79 7.23
C ARG A 320 -7.41 7.20 7.26
N PRO A 321 -8.27 7.58 8.21
CA PRO A 321 -9.58 6.95 8.40
C PRO A 321 -10.60 7.36 7.33
N ASP A 322 -10.45 8.55 6.74
CA ASP A 322 -11.50 9.21 5.97
C ASP A 322 -11.20 9.36 4.46
N VAL A 323 -10.59 8.35 3.85
CA VAL A 323 -10.26 8.33 2.42
C VAL A 323 -11.25 7.48 1.64
N LEU A 324 -11.85 8.05 0.59
CA LEU A 324 -12.71 7.37 -0.37
C LEU A 324 -12.05 7.32 -1.75
N PRO A 325 -11.57 6.16 -2.23
CA PRO A 325 -10.90 6.05 -3.52
C PRO A 325 -11.93 6.00 -4.65
N VAL A 326 -12.56 7.14 -4.97
CA VAL A 326 -13.66 7.24 -5.96
C VAL A 326 -13.30 6.79 -7.38
N GLY A 327 -12.01 6.69 -7.70
CA GLY A 327 -11.51 6.16 -8.97
C GLY A 327 -11.28 4.64 -8.99
N ASP A 328 -11.33 3.98 -7.83
CA ASP A 328 -11.10 2.55 -7.71
C ASP A 328 -12.33 1.75 -8.18
N LEU A 329 -12.14 0.89 -9.20
CA LEU A 329 -13.22 0.13 -9.77
C LEU A 329 -13.75 -0.95 -8.82
N GLY A 330 -12.89 -1.54 -7.98
CA GLY A 330 -13.29 -2.53 -6.99
C GLY A 330 -14.23 -1.95 -5.93
N VAL A 331 -13.88 -0.79 -5.37
CA VAL A 331 -14.74 -0.07 -4.42
C VAL A 331 -16.05 0.33 -5.07
N ARG A 332 -16.02 0.88 -6.29
CA ARG A 332 -17.24 1.27 -7.01
C ARG A 332 -18.15 0.07 -7.30
N ASN A 333 -17.60 -1.07 -7.68
CA ASN A 333 -18.37 -2.30 -7.86
C ASN A 333 -18.95 -2.81 -6.54
N GLY A 334 -18.19 -2.72 -5.44
CA GLY A 334 -18.71 -3.02 -4.10
C GLY A 334 -19.91 -2.13 -3.75
N VAL A 335 -19.81 -0.81 -4.00
CA VAL A 335 -20.93 0.13 -3.78
C VAL A 335 -22.13 -0.21 -4.68
N GLN A 336 -21.90 -0.55 -5.95
CA GLN A 336 -22.96 -1.01 -6.84
C GLN A 336 -23.72 -2.19 -6.24
N ILE A 337 -22.98 -3.19 -5.73
CA ILE A 337 -23.57 -4.39 -5.11
C ILE A 337 -24.33 -4.01 -3.83
N LEU A 338 -23.71 -3.23 -2.94
CA LEU A 338 -24.29 -2.79 -1.68
C LEU A 338 -25.62 -2.05 -1.87
N ARG A 339 -25.66 -1.15 -2.87
CA ARG A 339 -26.81 -0.31 -3.20
C ARG A 339 -27.78 -0.94 -4.21
N GLN A 340 -27.51 -2.17 -4.66
CA GLN A 340 -28.31 -2.88 -5.66
C GLN A 340 -28.54 -2.08 -6.94
N MET A 341 -27.52 -1.34 -7.37
CA MET A 341 -27.60 -0.49 -8.57
C MET A 341 -27.41 -1.32 -9.85
N SER A 342 -28.14 -0.96 -10.90
CA SER A 342 -28.01 -1.59 -12.22
C SER A 342 -26.66 -1.34 -12.88
N GLU A 343 -26.08 -0.15 -12.65
CA GLU A 343 -24.81 0.29 -13.22
C GLU A 343 -23.79 0.65 -12.14
N VAL A 344 -22.51 0.52 -12.46
CA VAL A 344 -21.41 0.93 -11.58
C VAL A 344 -21.48 2.44 -11.38
N PRO A 345 -21.59 2.96 -10.13
CA PRO A 345 -21.69 4.39 -9.87
C PRO A 345 -20.48 5.13 -10.43
N ARG A 346 -20.70 6.31 -11.02
CA ARG A 346 -19.62 7.19 -11.50
C ARG A 346 -18.85 7.78 -10.32
N PRO A 347 -17.58 8.17 -10.49
CA PRO A 347 -16.81 8.81 -9.41
C PRO A 347 -17.53 10.00 -8.77
N SER A 348 -18.27 10.79 -9.55
CA SER A 348 -19.06 11.94 -9.07
C SER A 348 -20.23 11.58 -8.15
N GLN A 349 -20.70 10.33 -8.18
CA GLN A 349 -21.80 9.84 -7.34
C GLN A 349 -21.29 9.23 -6.03
N MET A 350 -20.02 8.82 -6.00
CA MET A 350 -19.45 8.07 -4.87
C MET A 350 -19.49 8.86 -3.56
N GLU A 351 -19.18 10.16 -3.61
CA GLU A 351 -19.19 11.02 -2.41
C GLU A 351 -20.57 11.02 -1.74
N GLN A 352 -21.64 11.24 -2.52
CA GLN A 352 -23.00 11.24 -1.99
C GLN A 352 -23.44 9.87 -1.46
N LEU A 353 -23.09 8.79 -2.17
CA LEU A 353 -23.46 7.43 -1.80
C LEU A 353 -22.77 6.92 -0.51
N CYS A 354 -21.63 7.51 -0.17
CA CYS A 354 -20.77 7.10 0.93
C CYS A 354 -20.62 8.18 2.01
N GLU A 355 -21.41 9.26 1.96
CA GLU A 355 -21.29 10.39 2.89
C GLU A 355 -21.53 9.96 4.35
N SER A 356 -22.49 9.06 4.58
CA SER A 356 -22.78 8.53 5.92
C SER A 356 -21.61 7.74 6.52
N TRP A 357 -20.63 7.33 5.72
CA TRP A 357 -19.47 6.57 6.21
C TRP A 357 -18.44 7.46 6.90
N ARG A 358 -18.48 8.78 6.69
CA ARG A 358 -17.57 9.71 7.36
C ARG A 358 -17.71 9.61 8.88
N PRO A 359 -16.61 9.63 9.65
CA PRO A 359 -15.23 9.90 9.22
C PRO A 359 -14.40 8.63 8.86
N TYR A 360 -15.04 7.50 8.56
CA TYR A 360 -14.39 6.19 8.38
C TYR A 360 -14.55 5.60 6.97
N ARG A 361 -14.52 6.45 5.94
CA ARG A 361 -14.66 6.02 4.54
C ARG A 361 -13.63 4.99 4.09
N SER A 362 -12.45 4.94 4.71
CA SER A 362 -11.42 3.93 4.40
C SER A 362 -11.81 2.53 4.85
N VAL A 363 -12.44 2.40 6.01
CA VAL A 363 -12.98 1.10 6.48
C VAL A 363 -14.18 0.68 5.62
N GLY A 364 -15.06 1.61 5.26
CA GLY A 364 -16.16 1.34 4.32
C GLY A 364 -15.63 0.84 2.97
N SER A 365 -14.62 1.52 2.41
CA SER A 365 -13.94 1.12 1.17
C SER A 365 -13.33 -0.27 1.26
N TRP A 366 -12.74 -0.62 2.42
CA TRP A 366 -12.18 -1.95 2.65
C TRP A 366 -13.22 -3.05 2.51
N TYR A 367 -14.41 -2.87 3.13
CA TYR A 367 -15.52 -3.81 2.99
C TYR A 367 -16.08 -3.88 1.58
N MET A 368 -15.99 -2.80 0.78
CA MET A 368 -16.40 -2.83 -0.63
C MET A 368 -15.50 -3.73 -1.48
N TRP A 369 -14.19 -3.74 -1.24
CA TRP A 369 -13.30 -4.71 -1.88
C TRP A 369 -13.68 -6.14 -1.51
N ARG A 370 -13.91 -6.41 -0.22
CA ARG A 370 -14.33 -7.75 0.25
C ARG A 370 -15.64 -8.21 -0.41
N LEU A 371 -16.64 -7.33 -0.43
CA LEU A 371 -17.94 -7.59 -1.03
C LEU A 371 -17.84 -7.91 -2.52
N TYR A 372 -17.04 -7.15 -3.25
CA TYR A 372 -16.82 -7.37 -4.67
C TYR A 372 -16.08 -8.69 -4.95
N GLU A 373 -15.03 -9.00 -4.18
CA GLU A 373 -14.27 -10.25 -4.30
C GLU A 373 -15.11 -11.49 -3.97
N GLY A 374 -15.94 -11.43 -2.91
CA GLY A 374 -16.84 -12.52 -2.54
C GLY A 374 -17.83 -12.86 -3.67
N LYS A 375 -18.39 -11.84 -4.33
CA LYS A 375 -19.31 -12.03 -5.46
C LYS A 375 -18.59 -12.60 -6.70
N ARG A 376 -17.37 -12.16 -6.98
CA ARG A 376 -16.58 -12.65 -8.13
C ARG A 376 -16.25 -14.14 -7.99
N SER A 377 -15.96 -14.58 -6.76
CA SER A 377 -15.73 -15.99 -6.44
C SER A 377 -17.00 -16.84 -6.60
N ALA A 378 -18.19 -16.29 -6.28
CA ALA A 378 -19.46 -16.99 -6.48
C ALA A 378 -19.89 -17.12 -7.96
N ILE A 379 -19.51 -16.17 -8.81
CA ILE A 379 -19.84 -16.16 -10.25
C ILE A 379 -18.92 -17.08 -11.07
N THR A 380 -17.79 -17.52 -10.52
CA THR A 380 -16.84 -18.41 -11.22
C THR A 380 -16.88 -19.83 -10.63
N PRO A 381 -17.85 -20.70 -11.00
CA PRO A 381 -17.79 -22.11 -10.64
C PRO A 381 -16.82 -22.86 -11.56
N ALA A 382 -15.83 -23.51 -10.93
CA ALA A 382 -15.04 -24.66 -11.41
C ALA A 382 -14.66 -24.74 -12.91
N VAL A 383 -13.49 -24.20 -13.25
CA VAL A 383 -12.55 -24.87 -14.17
C VAL A 383 -11.20 -24.94 -13.47
N ALA A 384 -11.02 -25.93 -12.59
CA ALA A 384 -9.72 -26.27 -12.03
C ALA A 384 -9.67 -27.75 -11.68
N GLY A 385 -8.79 -28.50 -12.36
CA GLY A 385 -8.26 -29.77 -11.88
C GLY A 385 -7.46 -29.56 -10.58
N PRO A 386 -6.92 -30.64 -9.97
CA PRO A 386 -6.50 -30.62 -8.57
C PRO A 386 -5.28 -29.71 -8.38
N GLN A 387 -5.53 -28.47 -7.96
CA GLN A 387 -4.52 -27.56 -7.44
C GLN A 387 -4.97 -27.02 -6.08
N GLN A 388 -4.24 -27.48 -5.07
CA GLN A 388 -3.92 -26.87 -3.79
C GLN A 388 -4.84 -25.74 -3.27
N ARG A 389 -5.52 -26.11 -2.17
CA ARG A 389 -6.15 -25.28 -1.14
C ARG A 389 -5.61 -23.83 -1.11
N PRO A 390 -6.46 -22.80 -1.26
CA PRO A 390 -6.02 -21.42 -1.08
C PRO A 390 -5.62 -21.22 0.38
N GLN A 391 -4.34 -20.93 0.62
CA GLN A 391 -3.88 -20.43 1.90
C GLN A 391 -4.45 -19.03 2.13
N LEU A 392 -4.85 -18.76 3.37
CA LEU A 392 -5.27 -17.46 3.85
C LEU A 392 -4.31 -16.36 3.34
N LEU A 393 -4.87 -15.35 2.67
CA LEU A 393 -4.12 -14.18 2.23
C LEU A 393 -3.74 -13.35 3.45
N ASP A 394 -2.44 -13.29 3.74
CA ASP A 394 -1.85 -12.35 4.68
C ASP A 394 -2.21 -10.90 4.31
N SER A 395 -2.51 -10.11 5.34
CA SER A 395 -3.02 -8.73 5.33
C SER A 395 -2.08 -7.67 4.72
N VAL A 396 -1.15 -8.04 3.83
CA VAL A 396 -0.06 -7.17 3.36
C VAL A 396 0.04 -7.15 1.84
N ASN A 397 -0.98 -6.64 1.14
CA ASN A 397 -0.89 -5.83 -0.10
C ASN A 397 -2.15 -5.94 -0.98
N PRO A 398 -3.08 -4.98 -0.90
CA PRO A 398 -4.08 -4.78 -1.95
C PRO A 398 -3.49 -4.22 -3.26
N LEU A 399 -2.22 -3.77 -3.26
CA LEU A 399 -1.56 -3.14 -4.41
C LEU A 399 -1.19 -4.08 -5.57
N ALA A 400 -1.21 -5.40 -5.35
CA ALA A 400 -0.61 -6.36 -6.28
C ALA A 400 -1.58 -7.08 -7.23
N ASN A 401 -2.90 -6.91 -7.07
CA ASN A 401 -3.88 -7.75 -7.77
C ASN A 401 -5.01 -7.00 -8.50
N LEU A 402 -4.90 -5.68 -8.69
CA LEU A 402 -5.95 -4.87 -9.33
C LEU A 402 -5.39 -3.95 -10.42
N GLY A 403 -4.71 -4.55 -11.40
CA GLY A 403 -4.26 -3.90 -12.64
C GLY A 403 -5.00 -4.44 -13.85
#